data_AF-A0A8B6EDV4-F1
#
_entry.id   AF-A0A8B6EDV4-F1
#
_cell.length_a   1.000
_cell.length_b   1.000
_cell.length_c   1.000
_cell.angle_alpha   90.00
_cell.angle_beta   90.00
_cell.angle_gamma   90.00
#
_symmetry.space_group_name_H-M   'P 1'
#
loop_
_entity.id
_entity.type
_entity.pdbx_description
1 polymer ?
#
loop_
_entity_poly.entity_id
_entity_poly.type
_entity_poly.pdbx_seq_one_letter_code
_entity_poly.pdbx_strand_id
1 'polypeptide(L)'
;VNNISLLHKAKGMHNEVQAFLRNYKLSASMKLPKVGDSIFTEYVDTTKGISEEARDELTSYLSTFDEINMSVLDIPSMIHDTIAFIIHHSSDGKDSNSGATATQEIETSSVVQQEEQEEQNQQEEQNHQEEHNQQEEQNQQEKQQQEEQNQQEEQNQQEEQNELEKQDEFQGELIGECLEVHVSNMVSPAPERLYRAIDNRHVEEIKTALSKKEACFTVLLGNVIGISRKKIKERKLRKPGRYTIETVGGNHTRKAIQELIEEDEARFNHLCTVRCRLYFNLPHVEALRLGHDHNMTNDLSKPTSVDDFIRMFRKELHKLFDRNFSNIPAIIIKHWHQNLCHILGLDNKRDLHNKFKTLLAISRSEEDVWVKLCQVFDLYGKRKLKHQPRGVMKTLHFKKLASYKNRKRLEVLTHLLKTKDWKDMPSSSERKKKDLVEAHCDVHVSNNDASTFNNEIKEENSSLKRKLLEMSKQFEATKRHCDVMKVTVDEQASEIILLEKQTNDQAEFLVRGIS
;
A
#
# COMPACT_ATOMS: atom_id res chain seq x y z
N VAL A 1 8.53 29.62 -26.21
CA VAL A 1 9.01 29.12 -27.53
C VAL A 1 9.81 27.82 -27.37
N ASN A 2 10.95 27.81 -26.68
CA ASN A 2 11.74 26.57 -26.48
C ASN A 2 10.93 25.42 -25.84
N ASN A 3 10.08 25.71 -24.85
CA ASN A 3 9.26 24.68 -24.20
C ASN A 3 8.13 24.13 -25.11
N ILE A 4 7.60 24.98 -26.00
CA ILE A 4 6.62 24.55 -27.02
C ILE A 4 7.31 23.64 -28.05
N SER A 5 8.56 23.97 -28.42
CA SER A 5 9.39 23.11 -29.27
C SER A 5 9.69 21.76 -28.61
N LEU A 6 9.95 21.72 -27.30
CA LEU A 6 10.18 20.48 -26.55
C LEU A 6 8.90 19.64 -26.44
N LEU A 7 7.74 20.26 -26.22
CA LEU A 7 6.44 19.56 -26.22
C LEU A 7 6.08 19.01 -27.61
N HIS A 8 6.33 19.77 -28.68
CA HIS A 8 6.16 19.27 -30.04
C HIS A 8 7.10 18.09 -30.33
N LYS A 9 8.35 18.15 -29.86
CA LYS A 9 9.31 17.04 -29.98
C LYS A 9 8.86 15.81 -29.19
N ALA A 10 8.39 15.98 -27.95
CA ALA A 10 7.85 14.89 -27.14
C ALA A 10 6.61 14.26 -27.78
N LYS A 11 5.73 15.06 -28.38
CA LYS A 11 4.54 14.57 -29.12
C LYS A 11 4.94 13.82 -30.39
N GLY A 12 5.95 14.29 -31.11
CA GLY A 12 6.53 13.58 -32.26
C GLY A 12 7.07 12.21 -31.87
N MET A 13 7.90 12.16 -30.82
CA MET A 13 8.44 10.91 -30.29
C MET A 13 7.36 9.96 -29.76
N HIS A 14 6.32 10.47 -29.10
CA HIS A 14 5.19 9.65 -28.68
C HIS A 14 4.50 8.96 -29.88
N ASN A 15 4.35 9.68 -30.99
CA ASN A 15 3.78 9.13 -32.22
C ASN A 15 4.72 8.10 -32.86
N GLU A 16 6.04 8.32 -32.83
CA GLU A 16 7.06 7.37 -33.32
C GLU A 16 7.06 6.09 -32.49
N VAL A 17 7.00 6.19 -31.16
CA VAL A 17 6.89 5.02 -30.26
C VAL A 17 5.56 4.29 -30.50
N GLN A 18 4.45 4.99 -30.71
CA GLN A 18 3.19 4.34 -31.08
C GLN A 18 3.28 3.62 -32.44
N ALA A 19 3.94 4.21 -33.43
CA ALA A 19 4.14 3.58 -34.73
C ALA A 19 5.04 2.35 -34.61
N PHE A 20 6.11 2.44 -33.82
CA PHE A 20 7.00 1.32 -33.48
C PHE A 20 6.20 0.18 -32.83
N LEU A 21 5.44 0.45 -31.75
CA LEU A 21 4.63 -0.56 -31.06
C LEU A 21 3.59 -1.21 -31.98
N ARG A 22 2.98 -0.44 -32.89
CA ARG A 22 2.04 -0.98 -33.90
C ARG A 22 2.75 -1.89 -34.91
N ASN A 23 3.93 -1.50 -35.41
CA ASN A 23 4.70 -2.29 -36.37
C ASN A 23 5.14 -3.65 -35.80
N TYR A 24 5.35 -3.73 -34.49
CA TYR A 24 5.70 -4.98 -33.78
C TYR A 24 4.48 -5.71 -33.17
N LYS A 25 3.24 -5.27 -33.45
CA LYS A 25 1.98 -5.83 -32.89
C LYS A 25 1.94 -5.87 -31.35
N LEU A 26 2.59 -4.91 -30.69
CA LEU A 26 2.68 -4.80 -29.22
C LEU A 26 1.58 -3.91 -28.62
N SER A 27 0.66 -3.38 -29.44
CA SER A 27 -0.21 -2.25 -29.07
C SER A 27 -1.45 -2.58 -28.24
N ALA A 28 -1.84 -3.85 -28.07
CA ALA A 28 -3.10 -4.19 -27.41
C ALA A 28 -3.08 -4.02 -25.87
N SER A 29 -1.92 -4.18 -25.23
CA SER A 29 -1.80 -4.14 -23.76
C SER A 29 -0.96 -2.98 -23.21
N MET A 30 -0.20 -2.26 -24.05
CA MET A 30 0.68 -1.17 -23.59
C MET A 30 0.03 0.20 -23.75
N LYS A 31 -0.54 0.74 -22.66
CA LYS A 31 -0.93 2.16 -22.59
C LYS A 31 0.31 3.01 -22.35
N LEU A 32 0.73 3.78 -23.36
CA LEU A 32 1.83 4.73 -23.21
C LEU A 32 1.48 5.80 -22.15
N PRO A 33 2.41 6.09 -21.23
CA PRO A 33 2.22 7.13 -20.22
C PRO A 33 1.96 8.50 -20.84
N LYS A 34 1.26 9.37 -20.10
CA LYS A 34 1.07 10.76 -20.52
C LYS A 34 2.37 11.53 -20.25
N VAL A 35 2.58 12.62 -20.99
CA VAL A 35 3.68 13.57 -20.71
C VAL A 35 3.55 14.01 -19.24
N GLY A 36 4.58 13.74 -18.43
CA GLY A 36 4.61 13.94 -16.97
C GLY A 36 4.70 12.67 -16.10
N ASP A 37 4.50 11.47 -16.66
CA ASP A 37 4.64 10.20 -15.92
C ASP A 37 6.08 9.65 -16.01
N SER A 38 6.57 8.93 -14.98
CA SER A 38 7.92 8.34 -14.94
C SER A 38 7.90 6.90 -15.48
N ILE A 39 8.84 6.56 -16.39
CA ILE A 39 8.63 5.48 -17.37
C ILE A 39 9.56 4.27 -17.19
N PHE A 40 10.62 4.38 -16.40
CA PHE A 40 11.77 3.48 -16.63
C PHE A 40 11.63 2.04 -16.12
N THR A 41 10.94 1.79 -15.01
CA THR A 41 11.02 0.47 -14.35
C THR A 41 9.97 -0.55 -14.79
N GLU A 42 8.86 -0.13 -15.38
CA GLU A 42 7.72 -1.04 -15.67
C GLU A 42 7.72 -1.55 -17.13
N TYR A 43 8.44 -0.87 -18.04
CA TYR A 43 8.42 -1.14 -19.47
C TYR A 43 9.48 -2.15 -19.96
N VAL A 44 10.60 -2.32 -19.25
CA VAL A 44 11.67 -3.22 -19.69
C VAL A 44 11.30 -4.69 -19.46
N ASP A 45 10.58 -4.99 -18.37
CA ASP A 45 10.20 -6.36 -18.00
C ASP A 45 9.10 -6.96 -18.89
N THR A 46 8.33 -6.14 -19.60
CA THR A 46 7.26 -6.56 -20.53
C THR A 46 7.78 -6.92 -21.93
N THR A 47 9.07 -6.76 -22.22
CA THR A 47 9.68 -7.01 -23.55
C THR A 47 10.23 -8.43 -23.75
N LYS A 48 9.68 -9.43 -23.05
CA LYS A 48 10.00 -10.84 -23.31
C LYS A 48 9.37 -11.28 -24.64
N GLY A 49 10.17 -11.31 -25.71
CA GLY A 49 9.75 -11.81 -27.03
C GLY A 49 10.20 -10.95 -28.22
N ILE A 50 10.72 -9.74 -27.99
CA ILE A 50 11.28 -8.90 -29.05
C ILE A 50 12.78 -9.15 -29.26
N SER A 51 13.28 -8.89 -30.46
CA SER A 51 14.71 -8.97 -30.78
C SER A 51 15.52 -7.98 -29.95
N GLU A 52 16.79 -8.31 -29.71
CA GLU A 52 17.72 -7.48 -28.94
C GLU A 52 17.87 -6.07 -29.56
N GLU A 53 17.92 -6.00 -30.89
CA GLU A 53 17.99 -4.75 -31.65
C GLU A 53 16.74 -3.86 -31.46
N ALA A 54 15.54 -4.45 -31.42
CA ALA A 54 14.30 -3.72 -31.16
C ALA A 54 14.20 -3.26 -29.69
N ARG A 55 14.78 -4.03 -28.75
CA ARG A 55 14.86 -3.66 -27.34
C ARG A 55 15.81 -2.48 -27.13
N ASP A 56 16.95 -2.48 -27.81
CA ASP A 56 17.93 -1.40 -27.73
C ASP A 56 17.38 -0.10 -28.35
N GLU A 57 16.67 -0.22 -29.48
CA GLU A 57 16.01 0.92 -30.12
C GLU A 57 14.91 1.51 -29.21
N LEU A 58 14.03 0.67 -28.64
CA LEU A 58 13.00 1.10 -27.70
C LEU A 58 13.61 1.75 -26.44
N THR A 59 14.69 1.18 -25.91
CA THR A 59 15.41 1.73 -24.74
C THR A 59 15.99 3.11 -25.05
N SER A 60 16.53 3.31 -26.25
CA SER A 60 17.04 4.61 -26.70
C SER A 60 15.94 5.67 -26.81
N TYR A 61 14.78 5.30 -27.38
CA TYR A 61 13.60 6.17 -27.45
C TYR A 61 13.07 6.55 -26.06
N LEU A 62 12.93 5.58 -25.16
CA LEU A 62 12.43 5.81 -23.80
C LEU A 62 13.40 6.67 -22.98
N SER A 63 14.71 6.47 -23.13
CA SER A 63 15.72 7.32 -22.48
C SER A 63 15.65 8.76 -22.96
N THR A 64 15.52 8.97 -24.27
CA THR A 64 15.40 10.31 -24.85
C THR A 64 14.09 10.98 -24.44
N PHE A 65 13.00 10.21 -24.32
CA PHE A 65 11.71 10.73 -23.86
C PHE A 65 11.78 11.15 -22.38
N ASP A 66 12.40 10.34 -21.52
CA ASP A 66 12.58 10.66 -20.10
C ASP A 66 13.45 11.91 -19.89
N GLU A 67 14.51 12.11 -20.69
CA GLU A 67 15.31 13.35 -20.65
C GLU A 67 14.49 14.60 -20.98
N ILE A 68 13.61 14.51 -22.00
CA ILE A 68 12.72 15.61 -22.38
C ILE A 68 11.66 15.83 -21.30
N ASN A 69 11.08 14.75 -20.75
CA ASN A 69 10.05 14.81 -19.72
C ASN A 69 10.58 15.42 -18.42
N MET A 70 11.79 15.05 -18.01
CA MET A 70 12.51 15.64 -16.88
C MET A 70 12.81 17.13 -17.09
N SER A 71 13.13 17.53 -18.33
CA SER A 71 13.36 18.95 -18.68
C SER A 71 12.06 19.79 -18.66
N VAL A 72 10.89 19.17 -18.84
CA VAL A 72 9.57 19.82 -18.76
C VAL A 72 9.07 19.94 -17.32
N LEU A 73 9.46 19.02 -16.42
CA LEU A 73 9.06 19.00 -15.02
C LEU A 73 9.76 20.06 -14.13
N ASP A 74 10.86 20.67 -14.61
CA ASP A 74 11.56 21.77 -13.93
C ASP A 74 10.88 23.15 -14.10
N ILE A 75 9.67 23.20 -14.68
CA ILE A 75 8.92 24.43 -14.89
C ILE A 75 8.12 24.79 -13.61
N PRO A 76 8.26 26.02 -13.06
CA PRO A 76 7.46 26.49 -11.94
C PRO A 76 5.95 26.38 -12.23
N SER A 77 5.17 25.88 -11.25
CA SER A 77 3.76 25.48 -11.46
C SER A 77 2.86 26.56 -12.08
N MET A 78 3.16 27.85 -11.86
CA MET A 78 2.40 28.97 -12.45
C MET A 78 2.47 29.03 -13.99
N ILE A 79 3.53 28.52 -14.61
CA ILE A 79 3.69 28.52 -16.07
C ILE A 79 2.92 27.34 -16.68
N HIS A 80 2.83 26.22 -15.96
CA HIS A 80 2.11 25.02 -16.37
C HIS A 80 0.60 25.30 -16.51
N ASP A 81 0.01 26.05 -15.56
CA ASP A 81 -1.39 26.46 -15.60
C ASP A 81 -1.68 27.48 -16.72
N THR A 82 -0.71 28.37 -17.00
CA THR A 82 -0.84 29.38 -18.07
C THR A 82 -0.77 28.75 -19.46
N ILE A 83 0.07 27.72 -19.65
CA ILE A 83 0.17 26.99 -20.92
C ILE A 83 -1.07 26.12 -21.16
N ALA A 84 -1.59 25.45 -20.13
CA ALA A 84 -2.84 24.70 -20.22
C ALA A 84 -4.04 25.61 -20.58
N PHE A 85 -4.07 26.83 -20.05
CA PHE A 85 -5.10 27.83 -20.37
C PHE A 85 -5.05 28.32 -21.83
N ILE A 86 -3.85 28.54 -22.38
CA ILE A 86 -3.64 28.99 -23.78
C ILE A 86 -3.98 27.86 -24.78
N ILE A 87 -3.66 26.61 -24.44
CA ILE A 87 -3.97 25.45 -25.29
C ILE A 87 -5.49 25.22 -25.37
N HIS A 88 -6.23 25.43 -24.28
CA HIS A 88 -7.69 25.25 -24.28
C HIS A 88 -8.47 26.34 -25.05
N HIS A 89 -7.87 27.50 -25.28
CA HIS A 89 -8.52 28.63 -25.99
C HIS A 89 -8.07 28.80 -27.45
N SER A 90 -7.21 27.90 -27.94
CA SER A 90 -6.73 27.94 -29.35
C SER A 90 -7.50 26.97 -30.28
N SER A 91 -8.56 26.31 -29.78
CA SER A 91 -9.38 25.35 -30.53
C SER A 91 -10.74 25.88 -30.99
N ASP A 92 -11.11 27.12 -30.68
CA ASP A 92 -12.34 27.76 -31.18
C ASP A 92 -11.99 28.78 -32.26
N GLY A 93 -11.95 28.33 -33.52
CA GLY A 93 -11.74 29.22 -34.65
C GLY A 93 -11.97 28.54 -36.00
N LYS A 94 -13.04 28.99 -36.67
CA LYS A 94 -13.56 28.65 -38.02
C LYS A 94 -14.62 27.53 -37.93
N ASP A 95 -15.86 27.74 -38.37
CA ASP A 95 -16.22 28.15 -39.73
C ASP A 95 -17.35 29.18 -39.84
N SER A 96 -17.17 30.13 -40.77
CA SER A 96 -18.21 30.93 -41.39
C SER A 96 -18.15 30.73 -42.89
N ASN A 97 -19.02 29.87 -43.43
CA ASN A 97 -19.53 29.97 -44.80
C ASN A 97 -20.60 28.89 -45.06
N SER A 98 -21.87 29.29 -45.07
CA SER A 98 -22.95 28.54 -45.71
C SER A 98 -23.42 29.32 -46.95
N GLY A 99 -23.37 28.64 -48.09
CA GLY A 99 -23.86 29.12 -49.37
C GLY A 99 -25.39 29.19 -49.42
N ALA A 100 -25.83 30.04 -50.34
CA ALA A 100 -27.20 30.49 -50.57
C ALA A 100 -28.14 29.44 -51.22
N THR A 101 -29.43 29.75 -51.21
CA THR A 101 -30.40 29.23 -52.19
C THR A 101 -31.39 30.33 -52.64
N ALA A 102 -31.64 30.30 -53.95
CA ALA A 102 -32.90 30.55 -54.67
C ALA A 102 -33.24 31.94 -55.29
N THR A 103 -33.26 31.89 -56.64
CA THR A 103 -34.21 32.47 -57.64
C THR A 103 -34.26 33.98 -57.94
N GLN A 104 -33.98 34.36 -59.20
CA GLN A 104 -35.01 34.60 -60.23
C GLN A 104 -34.42 34.74 -61.66
N GLU A 105 -35.01 33.98 -62.61
CA GLU A 105 -35.46 34.38 -63.96
C GLU A 105 -34.55 34.58 -65.21
N ILE A 106 -35.04 33.98 -66.32
CA ILE A 106 -34.99 34.33 -67.78
C ILE A 106 -34.06 33.54 -68.75
N GLU A 107 -34.74 32.73 -69.58
CA GLU A 107 -34.56 32.34 -71.01
C GLU A 107 -33.21 31.84 -71.59
N THR A 108 -33.19 30.64 -72.20
CA THR A 108 -33.44 30.34 -73.64
C THR A 108 -32.92 28.95 -74.03
N SER A 109 -33.66 28.28 -74.94
CA SER A 109 -33.23 27.28 -75.95
C SER A 109 -32.49 26.00 -75.53
N SER A 110 -32.56 24.86 -76.23
CA SER A 110 -33.44 24.23 -77.21
C SER A 110 -32.72 22.92 -77.60
N VAL A 111 -33.42 21.78 -77.60
CA VAL A 111 -33.06 20.52 -78.29
C VAL A 111 -31.84 19.77 -77.76
N VAL A 112 -32.04 18.73 -76.92
CA VAL A 112 -31.50 17.35 -77.08
C VAL A 112 -32.31 16.41 -76.16
N GLN A 113 -33.56 16.08 -76.53
CA GLN A 113 -34.35 15.05 -75.83
C GLN A 113 -34.26 13.75 -76.61
N GLN A 114 -33.18 12.99 -76.40
CA GLN A 114 -33.14 11.54 -76.66
C GLN A 114 -31.89 10.86 -76.10
N GLU A 115 -30.82 11.60 -75.76
CA GLU A 115 -29.63 11.04 -75.07
C GLU A 115 -29.78 11.04 -73.53
N GLU A 116 -30.56 11.96 -72.94
CA GLU A 116 -30.74 12.05 -71.47
C GLU A 116 -31.44 10.83 -70.84
N GLN A 117 -32.19 10.03 -71.63
CA GLN A 117 -32.96 8.91 -71.10
C GLN A 117 -32.14 7.60 -71.02
N GLU A 118 -31.11 7.45 -71.85
CA GLU A 118 -30.14 6.34 -71.72
C GLU A 118 -29.08 6.64 -70.65
N GLU A 119 -28.66 7.90 -70.49
CA GLU A 119 -27.79 8.31 -69.38
C GLU A 119 -28.47 8.15 -68.02
N GLN A 120 -29.77 8.49 -67.88
CA GLN A 120 -30.50 8.28 -66.63
C GLN A 120 -30.59 6.81 -66.22
N ASN A 121 -30.85 5.89 -67.17
CA ASN A 121 -30.94 4.47 -66.85
C ASN A 121 -29.57 3.86 -66.49
N GLN A 122 -28.48 4.29 -67.16
CA GLN A 122 -27.13 3.84 -66.79
C GLN A 122 -26.69 4.40 -65.42
N GLN A 123 -27.13 5.60 -65.07
CA GLN A 123 -26.84 6.22 -63.79
C GLN A 123 -27.62 5.56 -62.64
N GLU A 124 -28.86 5.12 -62.87
CA GLU A 124 -29.63 4.35 -61.88
C GLU A 124 -29.03 2.95 -61.63
N GLU A 125 -28.57 2.25 -62.67
CA GLU A 125 -27.89 0.95 -62.50
C GLU A 125 -26.55 1.09 -61.77
N GLN A 126 -25.77 2.15 -62.04
CA GLN A 126 -24.53 2.43 -61.30
C GLN A 126 -24.82 2.75 -59.82
N ASN A 127 -25.84 3.55 -59.53
CA ASN A 127 -26.21 3.88 -58.16
C ASN A 127 -26.66 2.65 -57.37
N HIS A 128 -27.45 1.75 -57.96
CA HIS A 128 -27.84 0.50 -57.29
C HIS A 128 -26.66 -0.45 -57.06
N GLN A 129 -25.67 -0.46 -57.95
CA GLN A 129 -24.47 -1.27 -57.75
C GLN A 129 -23.55 -0.68 -56.67
N GLU A 130 -23.48 0.65 -56.55
CA GLU A 130 -22.76 1.33 -55.46
C GLU A 130 -23.44 1.11 -54.10
N GLU A 131 -24.77 1.17 -54.02
CA GLU A 131 -25.52 0.89 -52.78
C GLU A 131 -25.31 -0.55 -52.30
N HIS A 132 -25.33 -1.52 -53.23
CA HIS A 132 -25.07 -2.93 -52.89
C HIS A 132 -23.65 -3.14 -52.36
N ASN A 133 -22.64 -2.50 -52.98
CA ASN A 133 -21.25 -2.59 -52.54
C ASN A 133 -21.04 -1.94 -51.16
N GLN A 134 -21.68 -0.79 -50.90
CA GLN A 134 -21.61 -0.13 -49.59
C GLN A 134 -22.24 -0.98 -48.49
N GLN A 135 -23.32 -1.69 -48.79
CA GLN A 135 -23.97 -2.58 -47.83
C GLN A 135 -23.13 -3.83 -47.53
N GLU A 136 -22.42 -4.38 -48.51
CA GLU A 136 -21.46 -5.46 -48.29
C GLU A 136 -20.24 -5.02 -47.45
N GLU A 137 -19.70 -3.82 -47.69
CA GLU A 137 -18.62 -3.26 -46.89
C GLU A 137 -19.03 -3.02 -45.43
N GLN A 138 -20.23 -2.50 -45.18
CA GLN A 138 -20.76 -2.33 -43.83
C GLN A 138 -20.88 -3.67 -43.09
N ASN A 139 -21.43 -4.69 -43.75
CA ASN A 139 -21.57 -6.02 -43.15
C ASN A 139 -20.21 -6.67 -42.85
N GLN A 140 -19.19 -6.44 -43.69
CA GLN A 140 -17.83 -6.93 -43.42
C GLN A 140 -17.18 -6.20 -42.25
N GLN A 141 -17.38 -4.88 -42.11
CA GLN A 141 -16.86 -4.11 -40.98
C GLN A 141 -17.52 -4.50 -39.65
N GLU A 142 -18.84 -4.71 -39.63
CA GLU A 142 -19.53 -5.17 -38.42
C GLU A 142 -19.04 -6.55 -37.97
N LYS A 143 -18.82 -7.46 -38.93
CA LYS A 143 -18.30 -8.79 -38.63
C LYS A 143 -16.87 -8.74 -38.06
N GLN A 144 -16.00 -7.89 -38.60
CA GLN A 144 -14.64 -7.70 -38.06
C GLN A 144 -14.66 -7.11 -36.65
N GLN A 145 -15.51 -6.11 -36.38
CA GLN A 145 -15.63 -5.52 -35.03
C GLN A 145 -16.14 -6.55 -34.00
N GLN A 146 -17.05 -7.42 -34.41
CA GLN A 146 -17.57 -8.47 -33.53
C GLN A 146 -16.53 -9.57 -33.23
N GLU A 147 -15.70 -9.92 -34.21
CA GLU A 147 -14.58 -10.85 -34.01
C GLU A 147 -13.49 -10.26 -33.09
N GLU A 148 -13.18 -8.96 -33.22
CA GLU A 148 -12.23 -8.28 -32.33
C GLU A 148 -12.75 -8.17 -30.89
N GLN A 149 -14.04 -7.87 -30.69
CA GLN A 149 -14.65 -7.87 -29.35
C GLN A 149 -14.59 -9.25 -28.69
N ASN A 150 -14.92 -10.31 -29.42
CA ASN A 150 -14.87 -11.67 -28.88
C ASN A 150 -13.45 -12.09 -28.49
N GLN A 151 -12.44 -11.76 -29.31
CA GLN A 151 -11.03 -12.04 -28.97
C GLN A 151 -10.58 -11.28 -27.72
N GLN A 152 -11.03 -10.04 -27.55
CA GLN A 152 -10.70 -9.23 -26.39
C GLN A 152 -11.38 -9.74 -25.11
N GLU A 153 -12.63 -10.24 -25.21
CA GLU A 153 -13.31 -10.89 -24.09
C GLU A 153 -12.65 -12.22 -23.68
N GLU A 154 -12.23 -13.05 -24.64
CA GLU A 154 -11.49 -14.29 -24.35
C GLU A 154 -10.14 -13.99 -23.67
N GLN A 155 -9.40 -12.98 -24.13
CA GLN A 155 -8.15 -12.57 -23.48
C GLN A 155 -8.38 -12.08 -22.05
N ASN A 156 -9.40 -11.25 -21.83
CA ASN A 156 -9.73 -10.75 -20.48
C ASN A 156 -10.12 -11.90 -19.53
N GLN A 157 -10.93 -12.86 -20.00
CA GLN A 157 -11.31 -14.03 -19.20
C GLN A 157 -10.09 -14.91 -18.85
N GLN A 158 -9.15 -15.06 -19.78
CA GLN A 158 -7.94 -15.85 -19.56
C GLN A 158 -6.95 -15.15 -18.63
N GLU A 159 -6.85 -13.81 -18.66
CA GLU A 159 -6.10 -13.02 -17.68
C GLU A 159 -6.72 -13.12 -16.29
N GLU A 160 -8.04 -13.01 -16.17
CA GLU A 160 -8.76 -13.10 -14.89
C GLU A 160 -8.60 -14.49 -14.24
N GLN A 161 -8.66 -15.58 -15.03
CA GLN A 161 -8.36 -16.93 -14.54
C GLN A 161 -6.92 -17.08 -14.06
N ASN A 162 -5.94 -16.53 -14.80
CA ASN A 162 -4.53 -16.57 -14.41
C ASN A 162 -4.25 -15.76 -13.14
N GLU A 163 -4.97 -14.65 -12.90
CA GLU A 163 -4.87 -13.89 -11.66
C GLU A 163 -5.48 -14.64 -10.46
N LEU A 164 -6.62 -15.31 -10.66
CA LEU A 164 -7.26 -16.14 -9.64
C LEU A 164 -6.38 -17.33 -9.22
N GLU A 165 -5.76 -18.04 -10.16
CA GLU A 165 -4.84 -19.15 -9.83
C GLU A 165 -3.59 -18.66 -9.07
N LYS A 166 -3.04 -17.49 -9.42
CA LYS A 166 -1.94 -16.86 -8.68
C LYS A 166 -2.36 -16.42 -7.28
N GLN A 167 -3.59 -15.92 -7.12
CA GLN A 167 -4.12 -15.58 -5.80
C GLN A 167 -4.31 -16.82 -4.92
N ASP A 168 -4.82 -17.93 -5.45
CA ASP A 168 -4.99 -19.18 -4.70
C ASP A 168 -3.67 -19.84 -4.31
N GLU A 169 -2.67 -19.83 -5.20
CA GLU A 169 -1.33 -20.34 -4.86
C GLU A 169 -0.68 -19.48 -3.76
N PHE A 170 -0.89 -18.16 -3.78
CA PHE A 170 -0.40 -17.23 -2.76
C PHE A 170 -1.17 -17.37 -1.42
N GLN A 171 -2.49 -17.60 -1.45
CA GLN A 171 -3.29 -17.83 -0.25
C GLN A 171 -2.91 -19.15 0.46
N GLY A 172 -2.55 -20.19 -0.30
CA GLY A 172 -2.03 -21.45 0.25
C GLY A 172 -0.67 -21.34 0.95
N GLU A 173 0.13 -20.32 0.61
CA GLU A 173 1.42 -20.01 1.25
C GLU A 173 1.29 -19.08 2.48
N LEU A 174 0.15 -18.39 2.62
CA LEU A 174 -0.12 -17.45 3.71
C LEU A 174 -0.74 -18.10 4.96
N ILE A 175 -1.34 -19.28 4.87
CA ILE A 175 -1.83 -20.00 6.07
C ILE A 175 -0.63 -20.66 6.75
N GLY A 176 -0.01 -19.94 7.68
CA GLY A 176 1.16 -20.45 8.36
C GLY A 176 0.85 -21.69 9.20
N GLU A 177 1.58 -22.79 8.95
CA GLU A 177 1.47 -24.03 9.71
C GLU A 177 2.28 -23.95 10.99
N CYS A 178 1.71 -24.43 12.11
CA CYS A 178 2.42 -24.50 13.38
C CYS A 178 3.26 -25.78 13.44
N LEU A 179 4.57 -25.63 13.28
CA LEU A 179 5.53 -26.74 13.24
C LEU A 179 6.61 -26.57 14.32
N GLU A 180 7.27 -27.67 14.64
CA GLU A 180 8.42 -27.68 15.54
C GLU A 180 9.72 -27.42 14.77
N VAL A 181 10.44 -26.39 15.19
CA VAL A 181 11.63 -25.88 14.52
C VAL A 181 12.79 -25.83 15.50
N HIS A 182 13.96 -26.30 15.07
CA HIS A 182 15.18 -26.13 15.83
C HIS A 182 15.61 -24.67 15.82
N VAL A 183 15.85 -24.08 16.99
CA VAL A 183 16.10 -22.64 17.11
C VAL A 183 17.38 -22.18 16.38
N SER A 184 18.36 -23.06 16.17
CA SER A 184 19.55 -22.74 15.35
C SER A 184 19.26 -22.58 13.85
N ASN A 185 18.11 -23.03 13.36
CA ASN A 185 17.64 -22.72 12.00
C ASN A 185 17.07 -21.30 11.91
N MET A 186 16.80 -20.65 13.04
CA MET A 186 16.13 -19.36 13.10
C MET A 186 17.14 -18.21 13.11
N VAL A 187 16.96 -17.25 12.21
CA VAL A 187 17.81 -16.07 12.09
C VAL A 187 17.01 -14.79 12.35
N SER A 188 17.70 -13.70 12.65
CA SER A 188 17.07 -12.37 12.72
C SER A 188 16.47 -12.02 11.36
N PRO A 189 15.35 -11.28 11.32
CA PRO A 189 14.88 -10.63 10.11
C PRO A 189 15.96 -9.84 9.40
N ALA A 190 15.88 -9.81 8.07
CA ALA A 190 16.63 -8.87 7.26
C ALA A 190 16.37 -7.43 7.77
N PRO A 191 17.35 -6.51 7.72
CA PRO A 191 17.18 -5.15 8.24
C PRO A 191 15.92 -4.43 7.73
N GLU A 192 15.55 -4.69 6.48
CA GLU A 192 14.37 -4.15 5.81
C GLU A 192 13.08 -4.67 6.44
N ARG A 193 13.05 -5.92 6.89
CA ARG A 193 11.90 -6.62 7.48
C ARG A 193 11.92 -6.64 9.01
N LEU A 194 12.97 -6.09 9.61
CA LEU A 194 13.07 -5.94 11.07
C LEU A 194 12.06 -4.90 11.57
N TYR A 195 10.91 -5.35 12.07
CA TYR A 195 9.86 -4.48 12.58
C TYR A 195 10.34 -3.67 13.81
N ARG A 196 11.06 -4.33 14.72
CA ARG A 196 11.59 -3.73 15.95
C ARG A 196 13.03 -4.16 16.18
N ALA A 197 13.88 -3.21 16.58
CA ALA A 197 15.26 -3.49 16.95
C ALA A 197 15.33 -4.32 18.24
N ILE A 198 16.39 -5.11 18.39
CA ILE A 198 16.60 -5.90 19.60
C ILE A 198 16.86 -4.98 20.80
N ASP A 199 15.98 -5.07 21.79
CA ASP A 199 16.14 -4.52 23.13
C ASP A 199 16.77 -5.57 24.05
N ASN A 200 18.09 -5.46 24.28
CA ASN A 200 18.82 -6.41 25.14
C ASN A 200 18.25 -6.47 26.57
N ARG A 201 17.67 -5.38 27.10
CA ARG A 201 17.02 -5.44 28.42
C ARG A 201 15.80 -6.36 28.38
N HIS A 202 15.01 -6.30 27.30
CA HIS A 202 13.88 -7.21 27.13
C HIS A 202 14.34 -8.65 26.92
N VAL A 203 15.44 -8.88 26.20
CA VAL A 203 16.05 -10.21 26.05
C VAL A 203 16.41 -10.78 27.43
N GLU A 204 17.08 -10.02 28.30
CA GLU A 204 17.41 -10.45 29.66
C GLU A 204 16.18 -10.76 30.53
N GLU A 205 15.11 -9.96 30.40
CA GLU A 205 13.83 -10.23 31.06
C GLU A 205 13.21 -11.56 30.58
N ILE A 206 13.28 -11.84 29.27
CA ILE A 206 12.82 -13.12 28.69
C ILE A 206 13.70 -14.28 29.15
N LYS A 207 15.04 -14.12 29.15
CA LYS A 207 15.98 -15.13 29.65
C LYS A 207 15.68 -15.49 31.10
N THR A 208 15.47 -14.48 31.94
CA THR A 208 15.07 -14.69 33.35
C THR A 208 13.74 -15.45 33.46
N ALA A 209 12.77 -15.17 32.58
CA ALA A 209 11.48 -15.85 32.59
C ALA A 209 11.57 -17.31 32.10
N LEU A 210 12.34 -17.57 31.04
CA LEU A 210 12.60 -18.90 30.49
C LEU A 210 13.44 -19.75 31.45
N SER A 211 14.43 -19.18 32.14
CA SER A 211 15.21 -19.91 33.15
C SER A 211 14.38 -20.42 34.34
N LYS A 212 13.18 -19.86 34.54
CA LYS A 212 12.24 -20.30 35.60
C LYS A 212 11.18 -21.28 35.08
N LYS A 213 11.00 -21.42 33.77
CA LYS A 213 9.93 -22.21 33.13
C LYS A 213 10.53 -23.16 32.11
N GLU A 214 10.20 -24.44 32.19
CA GLU A 214 10.72 -25.48 31.29
C GLU A 214 10.20 -25.40 29.83
N ALA A 215 9.40 -24.39 29.46
CA ALA A 215 8.84 -24.31 28.11
C ALA A 215 8.73 -22.87 27.59
N CYS A 216 8.98 -22.72 26.28
CA CYS A 216 8.66 -21.52 25.54
C CYS A 216 7.13 -21.41 25.38
N PHE A 217 6.56 -20.33 25.90
CA PHE A 217 5.11 -20.09 25.92
C PHE A 217 4.61 -19.28 24.71
N THR A 218 5.51 -18.79 23.84
CA THR A 218 5.18 -17.98 22.67
C THR A 218 5.42 -18.77 21.40
N VAL A 219 4.40 -18.85 20.54
CA VAL A 219 4.58 -19.32 19.16
C VAL A 219 5.35 -18.24 18.39
N LEU A 220 6.51 -18.62 17.84
CA LEU A 220 7.32 -17.73 17.00
C LEU A 220 6.73 -17.69 15.59
N LEU A 221 6.93 -16.59 14.86
CA LEU A 221 6.57 -16.52 13.45
C LEU A 221 7.84 -16.57 12.59
N GLY A 222 7.92 -17.54 11.69
CA GLY A 222 9.07 -17.80 10.85
C GLY A 222 8.72 -17.68 9.38
N ASN A 223 9.62 -17.12 8.57
CA ASN A 223 9.51 -17.02 7.13
C ASN A 223 10.65 -17.78 6.48
N VAL A 224 10.32 -18.76 5.64
CA VAL A 224 11.32 -19.52 4.89
C VAL A 224 11.51 -18.85 3.54
N ILE A 225 12.72 -18.35 3.30
CA ILE A 225 13.05 -17.58 2.09
C ILE A 225 13.64 -18.51 1.02
N GLY A 226 13.14 -18.40 -0.22
CA GLY A 226 13.71 -19.06 -1.39
C GLY A 226 13.42 -20.56 -1.50
N ILE A 227 12.55 -21.10 -0.64
CA ILE A 227 12.17 -22.51 -0.63
C ILE A 227 10.64 -22.60 -0.64
N SER A 228 10.08 -23.26 -1.65
CA SER A 228 8.64 -23.55 -1.72
C SER A 228 8.24 -24.55 -0.63
N ARG A 229 7.02 -24.44 -0.09
CA ARG A 229 6.46 -25.37 0.91
C ARG A 229 6.64 -26.84 0.56
N LYS A 230 6.35 -27.22 -0.70
CA LYS A 230 6.47 -28.60 -1.23
C LYS A 230 7.87 -29.24 -1.08
N LYS A 231 8.92 -28.42 -0.92
CA LYS A 231 10.32 -28.88 -0.79
C LYS A 231 10.79 -29.04 0.66
N ILE A 232 9.98 -28.57 1.63
CA ILE A 232 10.30 -28.74 3.05
C ILE A 232 10.06 -30.18 3.47
N LYS A 233 11.00 -30.71 4.25
CA LYS A 233 10.84 -31.99 4.94
C LYS A 233 10.72 -31.69 6.43
N GLU A 234 9.54 -31.82 7.00
CA GLU A 234 9.28 -31.45 8.41
C GLU A 234 10.27 -32.06 9.40
N ARG A 235 10.64 -33.34 9.21
CA ARG A 235 11.65 -34.02 10.05
C ARG A 235 13.01 -33.32 10.06
N LYS A 236 13.33 -32.54 9.02
CA LYS A 236 14.57 -31.76 8.95
C LYS A 236 14.46 -30.40 9.65
N LEU A 237 13.26 -29.86 9.88
CA LEU A 237 13.06 -28.59 10.61
C LEU A 237 13.54 -28.67 12.06
N ARG A 238 13.44 -29.85 12.67
CA ARG A 238 13.90 -30.15 14.05
C ARG A 238 15.41 -30.42 14.16
N LYS A 239 16.14 -30.44 13.04
CA LYS A 239 17.59 -30.67 13.02
C LYS A 239 18.34 -29.35 12.84
N PRO A 240 19.46 -29.13 13.54
CA PRO A 240 20.22 -27.89 13.44
C PRO A 240 20.82 -27.68 12.04
N GLY A 241 20.89 -26.43 11.60
CA GLY A 241 21.57 -25.99 10.37
C GLY A 241 20.98 -26.52 9.05
N ARG A 242 19.72 -26.96 9.03
CA ARG A 242 19.10 -27.55 7.82
C ARG A 242 18.34 -26.55 6.96
N TYR A 243 17.80 -25.51 7.59
CA TYR A 243 17.04 -24.47 6.92
C TYR A 243 17.37 -23.12 7.54
N THR A 244 17.22 -22.05 6.75
CA THR A 244 17.31 -20.68 7.23
C THR A 244 15.92 -20.11 7.32
N ILE A 245 15.49 -19.78 8.55
CA ILE A 245 14.13 -19.34 8.86
C ILE A 245 14.22 -17.95 9.46
N GLU A 246 13.76 -16.97 8.71
CA GLU A 246 13.71 -15.57 9.13
C GLU A 246 12.66 -15.38 10.23
N THR A 247 13.02 -14.87 11.40
CA THR A 247 12.09 -14.78 12.54
C THR A 247 11.30 -13.48 12.55
N VAL A 248 10.21 -13.46 11.81
CA VAL A 248 9.34 -12.29 11.62
C VAL A 248 8.64 -11.86 12.92
N GLY A 249 8.27 -12.82 13.78
CA GLY A 249 7.60 -12.59 15.07
C GLY A 249 8.30 -13.33 16.20
N GLY A 250 8.49 -12.66 17.35
CA GLY A 250 9.20 -13.23 18.50
C GLY A 250 10.73 -13.18 18.40
N ASN A 251 11.28 -12.20 17.66
CA ASN A 251 12.73 -12.07 17.45
C ASN A 251 13.54 -11.91 18.76
N HIS A 252 12.99 -11.23 19.77
CA HIS A 252 13.61 -11.13 21.11
C HIS A 252 13.63 -12.48 21.82
N THR A 253 12.54 -13.26 21.72
CA THR A 253 12.45 -14.61 22.28
C THR A 253 13.41 -15.57 21.61
N ARG A 254 13.51 -15.55 20.27
CA ARG A 254 14.54 -16.30 19.53
C ARG A 254 15.94 -15.97 20.07
N LYS A 255 16.28 -14.69 20.17
CA LYS A 255 17.61 -14.26 20.64
C LYS A 255 17.87 -14.75 22.07
N ALA A 256 16.90 -14.59 22.97
CA ALA A 256 17.00 -15.05 24.36
C ALA A 256 17.26 -16.56 24.45
N ILE A 257 16.53 -17.36 23.66
CA ILE A 257 16.71 -18.82 23.64
C ILE A 257 18.09 -19.21 23.11
N GLN A 258 18.53 -18.59 22.02
CA GLN A 258 19.85 -18.86 21.45
C GLN A 258 20.96 -18.52 22.45
N GLU A 259 20.89 -17.36 23.11
CA GLU A 259 21.87 -16.98 24.15
C GLU A 259 21.86 -17.96 25.34
N LEU A 260 20.69 -18.41 25.81
CA LEU A 260 20.63 -19.40 26.91
C LEU A 260 21.28 -20.74 26.53
N ILE A 261 21.03 -21.23 25.31
CA ILE A 261 21.63 -22.48 24.83
C ILE A 261 23.15 -22.32 24.66
N GLU A 262 23.61 -21.16 24.19
CA GLU A 262 25.04 -20.82 24.11
C GLU A 262 25.70 -20.74 25.50
N GLU A 263 24.97 -20.27 26.53
CA GLU A 263 25.45 -20.18 27.90
C GLU A 263 25.57 -21.56 28.60
N ASP A 264 24.56 -22.44 28.44
CA ASP A 264 24.55 -23.79 29.03
C ASP A 264 23.63 -24.75 28.26
N GLU A 265 24.18 -25.38 27.21
CA GLU A 265 23.43 -26.29 26.34
C GLU A 265 22.80 -27.46 27.10
N ALA A 266 23.51 -28.05 28.08
CA ALA A 266 23.03 -29.20 28.82
C ALA A 266 21.77 -28.85 29.65
N ARG A 267 21.77 -27.68 30.28
CA ARG A 267 20.62 -27.18 31.05
C ARG A 267 19.45 -26.78 30.16
N PHE A 268 19.71 -26.12 29.03
CA PHE A 268 18.69 -25.52 28.18
C PHE A 268 18.34 -26.34 26.93
N ASN A 269 18.78 -27.59 26.83
CA ASN A 269 18.50 -28.49 25.69
C ASN A 269 17.00 -28.63 25.35
N HIS A 270 16.13 -28.52 26.36
CA HIS A 270 14.68 -28.57 26.17
C HIS A 270 14.12 -27.37 25.37
N LEU A 271 14.87 -26.27 25.22
CA LEU A 271 14.52 -25.10 24.42
C LEU A 271 15.08 -25.14 22.99
N CYS A 272 15.87 -26.16 22.63
CA CYS A 272 16.47 -26.29 21.29
C CYS A 272 15.42 -26.39 20.17
N THR A 273 14.22 -26.88 20.49
CA THR A 273 13.10 -26.95 19.55
C THR A 273 11.93 -26.11 20.06
N VAL A 274 11.38 -25.26 19.18
CA VAL A 274 10.31 -24.32 19.50
C VAL A 274 9.15 -24.48 18.53
N ARG A 275 7.93 -24.17 18.99
CA ARG A 275 6.77 -24.08 18.12
C ARG A 275 6.83 -22.77 17.32
N CYS A 276 6.79 -22.91 16.01
CA CYS A 276 6.88 -21.81 15.08
C CYS A 276 5.80 -21.93 14.01
N ARG A 277 5.06 -20.85 13.77
CA ARG A 277 4.19 -20.73 12.62
C ARG A 277 5.02 -20.33 11.41
N LEU A 278 5.13 -21.23 10.43
CA LEU A 278 5.97 -21.05 9.25
C LEU A 278 5.17 -20.53 8.06
N TYR A 279 5.69 -19.47 7.46
CA TYR A 279 5.25 -18.90 6.20
C TYR A 279 6.36 -19.06 5.16
N PHE A 280 6.00 -18.96 3.89
CA PHE A 280 6.93 -19.16 2.77
C PHE A 280 6.96 -17.90 1.92
N ASN A 281 8.17 -17.46 1.57
CA ASN A 281 8.43 -16.36 0.64
C ASN A 281 7.59 -15.10 0.90
N LEU A 282 7.34 -14.76 2.16
CA LEU A 282 6.48 -13.62 2.49
C LEU A 282 6.98 -12.33 1.81
N PRO A 283 6.06 -11.58 1.18
CA PRO A 283 6.37 -10.22 0.74
C PRO A 283 6.77 -9.35 1.92
N HIS A 284 7.55 -8.33 1.62
CA HIS A 284 8.11 -7.43 2.62
C HIS A 284 7.03 -6.80 3.53
N VAL A 285 5.95 -6.29 2.93
CA VAL A 285 4.85 -5.63 3.65
C VAL A 285 4.09 -6.61 4.55
N GLU A 286 3.85 -7.85 4.08
CA GLU A 286 3.20 -8.90 4.87
C GLU A 286 4.07 -9.38 6.03
N ALA A 287 5.38 -9.52 5.83
CA ALA A 287 6.30 -9.83 6.91
C ALA A 287 6.24 -8.76 8.01
N LEU A 288 6.25 -7.48 7.65
CA LEU A 288 6.11 -6.41 8.64
C LEU A 288 4.74 -6.43 9.34
N ARG A 289 3.65 -6.71 8.61
CA ARG A 289 2.30 -6.83 9.17
C ARG A 289 2.23 -7.96 10.20
N LEU A 290 2.71 -9.15 9.86
CA LEU A 290 2.75 -10.28 10.79
C LEU A 290 3.62 -9.99 12.02
N GLY A 291 4.74 -9.28 11.82
CA GLY A 291 5.56 -8.79 12.93
C GLY A 291 4.83 -7.78 13.82
N HIS A 292 4.04 -6.87 13.24
CA HIS A 292 3.19 -5.93 13.96
C HIS A 292 2.13 -6.67 14.78
N ASP A 293 1.37 -7.56 14.14
CA ASP A 293 0.28 -8.32 14.75
C ASP A 293 0.80 -9.15 15.93
N HIS A 294 1.94 -9.83 15.77
CA HIS A 294 2.57 -10.60 16.84
C HIS A 294 2.91 -9.76 18.07
N ASN A 295 3.39 -8.53 17.87
CA ASN A 295 3.70 -7.58 18.93
C ASN A 295 2.46 -6.94 19.58
N MET A 296 1.28 -7.09 18.98
CA MET A 296 0.01 -6.60 19.53
C MET A 296 -0.78 -7.68 20.26
N THR A 297 -0.68 -8.94 19.82
CA THR A 297 -1.48 -10.05 20.36
C THR A 297 -0.82 -10.79 21.52
N ASN A 298 0.50 -10.69 21.69
CA ASN A 298 1.21 -11.53 22.65
C ASN A 298 1.31 -10.84 24.03
N ASP A 299 0.72 -11.44 25.05
CA ASP A 299 0.68 -10.93 26.43
C ASP A 299 2.06 -10.60 27.04
N LEU A 300 3.11 -11.26 26.55
CA LEU A 300 4.49 -11.07 27.02
C LEU A 300 5.33 -10.23 26.07
N SER A 301 4.75 -9.79 24.95
CA SER A 301 5.38 -8.79 24.09
C SER A 301 5.32 -7.42 24.76
N LYS A 302 6.46 -6.72 24.77
CA LYS A 302 6.45 -5.29 25.07
C LYS A 302 5.72 -4.57 23.93
N PRO A 303 4.72 -3.72 24.22
CA PRO A 303 4.05 -2.94 23.19
C PRO A 303 5.05 -2.19 22.32
N THR A 304 4.75 -2.09 21.03
CA THR A 304 5.55 -1.29 20.09
C THR A 304 5.68 0.14 20.63
N SER A 305 6.91 0.62 20.81
CA SER A 305 7.14 1.94 21.35
C SER A 305 6.88 3.04 20.30
N VAL A 306 6.80 4.29 20.76
CA VAL A 306 6.70 5.44 19.86
C VAL A 306 7.93 5.56 18.95
N ASP A 307 9.12 5.27 19.46
CA ASP A 307 10.33 5.33 18.66
C ASP A 307 10.43 4.15 17.67
N ASP A 308 9.93 2.97 18.01
CA ASP A 308 9.80 1.84 17.09
C ASP A 308 8.93 2.22 15.87
N PHE A 309 7.75 2.81 16.11
CA PHE A 309 6.87 3.28 15.03
C PHE A 309 7.56 4.32 14.15
N ILE A 310 8.20 5.33 14.75
CA ILE A 310 8.89 6.38 13.99
C ILE A 310 10.01 5.79 13.12
N ARG A 311 10.81 4.87 13.67
CA ARG A 311 11.90 4.21 12.94
C ARG A 311 11.36 3.34 11.80
N MET A 312 10.31 2.56 12.05
CA MET A 312 9.66 1.73 11.03
C MET A 312 9.09 2.61 9.91
N PHE A 313 8.35 3.67 10.25
CA PHE A 313 7.79 4.61 9.27
C PHE A 313 8.86 5.24 8.39
N ARG A 314 9.96 5.71 9.00
CA ARG A 314 11.07 6.30 8.24
C ARG A 314 11.75 5.26 7.34
N LYS A 315 11.97 4.04 7.82
CA LYS A 315 12.58 2.96 7.04
C LYS A 315 11.73 2.62 5.81
N GLU A 316 10.41 2.53 5.96
CA GLU A 316 9.51 2.29 4.84
C GLU A 316 9.49 3.45 3.84
N LEU A 317 9.70 4.68 4.31
CA LEU A 317 9.81 5.83 3.41
C LEU A 317 11.12 5.80 2.60
N HIS A 318 12.24 5.48 3.24
CA HIS A 318 13.55 5.38 2.59
C HIS A 318 13.60 4.37 1.45
N LYS A 319 12.86 3.25 1.57
CA LYS A 319 12.75 2.25 0.48
C LYS A 319 12.13 2.80 -0.79
N LEU A 320 11.25 3.78 -0.65
CA LEU A 320 10.56 4.42 -1.76
C LEU A 320 11.30 5.68 -2.24
N PHE A 321 12.15 6.25 -1.38
CA PHE A 321 12.80 7.52 -1.64
C PHE A 321 14.04 7.71 -0.78
N ASP A 322 15.21 7.51 -1.38
CA ASP A 322 16.53 7.63 -0.75
C ASP A 322 17.12 9.06 -0.87
N ARG A 323 16.33 10.03 -1.32
CA ARG A 323 16.76 11.40 -1.59
C ARG A 323 16.39 12.37 -0.46
N ASN A 324 16.76 13.63 -0.62
CA ASN A 324 16.46 14.70 0.34
C ASN A 324 14.95 14.80 0.68
N PHE A 325 14.63 14.56 1.96
CA PHE A 325 13.28 14.54 2.52
C PHE A 325 12.56 15.91 2.48
N SER A 326 13.25 16.98 2.10
CA SER A 326 12.64 18.31 1.97
C SER A 326 11.54 18.35 0.91
N ASN A 327 11.68 17.61 -0.21
CA ASN A 327 10.76 17.64 -1.35
C ASN A 327 10.38 16.23 -1.82
N ILE A 328 9.63 15.50 -0.99
CA ILE A 328 9.15 14.14 -1.35
C ILE A 328 7.93 14.26 -2.28
N PRO A 329 7.94 13.62 -3.47
CA PRO A 329 6.80 13.62 -4.37
C PRO A 329 5.51 13.09 -3.74
N ALA A 330 4.37 13.66 -4.12
CA ALA A 330 3.06 13.29 -3.55
C ALA A 330 2.70 11.81 -3.79
N ILE A 331 3.10 11.25 -4.94
CA ILE A 331 2.86 9.85 -5.29
C ILE A 331 3.59 8.89 -4.33
N ILE A 332 4.84 9.20 -3.98
CA ILE A 332 5.61 8.44 -2.98
C ILE A 332 4.95 8.51 -1.61
N ILE A 333 4.49 9.69 -1.19
CA ILE A 333 3.78 9.83 0.09
C ILE A 333 2.47 9.03 0.10
N LYS A 334 1.75 8.96 -1.03
CA LYS A 334 0.54 8.15 -1.16
C LYS A 334 0.86 6.66 -1.00
N HIS A 335 1.85 6.17 -1.74
CA HIS A 335 2.26 4.76 -1.68
C HIS A 335 2.81 4.37 -0.31
N TRP A 336 3.63 5.23 0.28
CA TRP A 336 4.12 5.06 1.66
C TRP A 336 2.98 4.94 2.66
N HIS A 337 1.98 5.82 2.60
CA HIS A 337 0.82 5.72 3.50
C HIS A 337 0.00 4.45 3.26
N GLN A 338 -0.13 3.99 2.01
CA GLN A 338 -0.80 2.72 1.70
C GLN A 338 -0.07 1.54 2.34
N ASN A 339 1.25 1.45 2.19
CA ASN A 339 2.08 0.41 2.82
C ASN A 339 1.94 0.46 4.35
N LEU A 340 1.97 1.65 4.95
CA LEU A 340 1.77 1.79 6.39
C LEU A 340 0.37 1.39 6.86
N CYS A 341 -0.68 1.67 6.08
CA CYS A 341 -2.03 1.20 6.41
C CYS A 341 -2.06 -0.34 6.42
N HIS A 342 -1.46 -0.97 5.41
CA HIS A 342 -1.39 -2.42 5.30
C HIS A 342 -0.62 -3.06 6.47
N ILE A 343 0.58 -2.56 6.77
CA ILE A 343 1.43 -3.05 7.87
C ILE A 343 0.71 -2.94 9.22
N LEU A 344 -0.06 -1.88 9.43
CA LEU A 344 -0.73 -1.61 10.71
C LEU A 344 -2.16 -2.17 10.78
N GLY A 345 -2.62 -2.88 9.74
CA GLY A 345 -3.99 -3.38 9.66
C GLY A 345 -5.05 -2.27 9.76
N LEU A 346 -4.80 -1.13 9.10
CA LEU A 346 -5.73 0.00 9.05
C LEU A 346 -6.44 0.05 7.69
N ASP A 347 -7.76 0.26 7.72
CA ASP A 347 -8.58 0.24 6.51
C ASP A 347 -8.30 1.41 5.56
N ASN A 348 -7.87 2.55 6.11
CA ASN A 348 -7.72 3.76 5.30
C ASN A 348 -6.71 4.77 5.89
N LYS A 349 -6.34 5.72 5.03
CA LYS A 349 -5.42 6.82 5.34
C LYS A 349 -5.94 7.75 6.45
N ARG A 350 -7.26 7.89 6.62
CA ARG A 350 -7.84 8.75 7.66
C ARG A 350 -7.53 8.19 9.04
N ASP A 351 -7.65 6.88 9.23
CA ASP A 351 -7.33 6.20 10.49
C ASP A 351 -5.84 6.27 10.80
N LEU A 352 -5.00 6.10 9.77
CA LEU A 352 -3.56 6.30 9.88
C LEU A 352 -3.24 7.71 10.40
N HIS A 353 -3.83 8.76 9.83
CA HIS A 353 -3.60 10.13 10.31
C HIS A 353 -4.17 10.37 11.70
N ASN A 354 -5.39 9.89 12.00
CA ASN A 354 -6.01 10.06 13.30
C ASN A 354 -5.15 9.49 14.43
N LYS A 355 -4.57 8.31 14.21
CA LYS A 355 -3.72 7.61 15.20
C LYS A 355 -2.27 8.12 15.19
N PHE A 356 -1.69 8.38 14.01
CA PHE A 356 -0.24 8.48 13.83
C PHE A 356 0.27 9.78 13.19
N LYS A 357 -0.58 10.80 12.96
CA LYS A 357 -0.17 12.08 12.32
C LYS A 357 1.13 12.68 12.87
N THR A 358 1.29 12.70 14.19
CA THR A 358 2.52 13.22 14.83
C THR A 358 3.74 12.39 14.44
N LEU A 359 3.62 11.06 14.47
CA LEU A 359 4.74 10.15 14.20
C LEU A 359 5.13 10.20 12.72
N LEU A 360 4.15 10.26 11.81
CA LEU A 360 4.39 10.46 10.37
C LEU A 360 5.19 11.74 10.10
N ALA A 361 4.80 12.85 10.75
CA ALA A 361 5.47 14.14 10.59
C ALA A 361 6.92 14.13 11.12
N ILE A 362 7.20 13.39 12.20
CA ILE A 362 8.56 13.22 12.73
C ILE A 362 9.40 12.31 11.85
N SER A 363 8.83 11.23 11.33
CA SER A 363 9.53 10.24 10.49
C SER A 363 10.04 10.83 9.18
N ARG A 364 9.35 11.87 8.67
CA ARG A 364 9.71 12.66 7.49
C ARG A 364 10.75 13.76 7.73
N SER A 365 11.36 13.83 8.91
CA SER A 365 12.36 14.87 9.18
C SER A 365 13.59 14.69 8.27
N GLU A 366 14.30 15.79 8.03
CA GLU A 366 15.60 15.77 7.35
C GLU A 366 16.65 14.97 8.15
N GLU A 367 17.73 14.55 7.47
CA GLU A 367 18.70 13.62 8.03
C GLU A 367 19.43 14.17 9.26
N ASP A 368 19.73 15.46 9.27
CA ASP A 368 20.33 16.17 10.41
C ASP A 368 19.41 16.15 11.66
N VAL A 369 18.12 16.41 11.47
CA VAL A 369 17.10 16.31 12.52
C VAL A 369 16.95 14.85 12.97
N TRP A 370 16.97 13.91 12.02
CA TRP A 370 16.85 12.47 12.29
C TRP A 370 17.97 11.94 13.18
N VAL A 371 19.22 12.29 12.88
CA VAL A 371 20.39 11.91 13.69
C VAL A 371 20.23 12.40 15.12
N LYS A 372 19.77 13.65 15.32
CA LYS A 372 19.52 14.20 16.65
C LYS A 372 18.36 13.50 17.37
N LEU A 373 17.28 13.17 16.65
CA LEU A 373 16.16 12.39 17.19
C LEU A 373 16.63 11.02 17.70
N CYS A 374 17.44 10.31 16.93
CA CYS A 374 18.00 9.01 17.35
C CYS A 374 18.79 9.13 18.66
N GLN A 375 19.62 10.17 18.80
CA GLN A 375 20.37 10.44 20.04
C GLN A 375 19.45 10.71 21.22
N VAL A 376 18.35 11.46 21.01
CA VAL A 376 17.34 11.71 22.05
C VAL A 376 16.63 10.41 22.44
N PHE A 377 16.27 9.56 21.48
CA PHE A 377 15.66 8.25 21.76
C PHE A 377 16.58 7.39 22.63
N ASP A 378 17.87 7.32 22.29
CA ASP A 378 18.86 6.55 23.05
C ASP A 378 19.03 7.08 24.49
N LEU A 379 19.11 8.41 24.65
CA LEU A 379 19.21 9.02 25.98
C LEU A 379 17.95 8.81 26.82
N TYR A 380 16.77 8.91 26.22
CA TYR A 380 15.50 8.66 26.90
C TYR A 380 15.38 7.21 27.35
N GLY A 381 15.69 6.26 26.45
CA GLY A 381 15.68 4.82 26.74
C GLY A 381 16.64 4.43 27.87
N LYS A 382 17.82 5.06 27.90
CA LYS A 382 18.83 4.88 28.98
C LYS A 382 18.53 5.68 30.25
N ARG A 383 17.42 6.42 30.31
CA ARG A 383 17.06 7.33 31.40
C ARG A 383 18.13 8.36 31.76
N LYS A 384 18.81 8.91 30.74
CA LYS A 384 19.93 9.86 30.89
C LYS A 384 19.53 11.33 30.72
N LEU A 385 18.24 11.64 30.63
CA LEU A 385 17.73 13.01 30.52
C LEU A 385 17.20 13.50 31.87
N LYS A 386 17.63 14.70 32.28
CA LYS A 386 17.10 15.38 33.46
C LYS A 386 15.62 15.71 33.25
N HIS A 387 14.83 15.67 34.33
CA HIS A 387 13.40 15.94 34.31
C HIS A 387 12.58 15.10 33.30
N GLN A 388 13.11 13.97 32.82
CA GLN A 388 12.34 13.13 31.91
C GLN A 388 11.09 12.57 32.58
N PRO A 389 9.96 12.46 31.85
CA PRO A 389 8.76 11.81 32.34
C PRO A 389 9.04 10.38 32.79
N ARG A 390 8.32 9.96 33.84
CA ARG A 390 8.34 8.55 34.25
C ARG A 390 7.62 7.71 33.19
N GLY A 391 8.17 6.54 32.89
CA GLY A 391 7.59 5.56 31.98
C GLY A 391 8.10 5.65 30.54
N VAL A 392 7.34 5.07 29.62
CA VAL A 392 7.67 5.01 28.20
C VAL A 392 7.42 6.33 27.49
N MET A 393 8.10 6.52 26.37
CA MET A 393 7.89 7.67 25.50
C MET A 393 6.48 7.65 24.89
N LYS A 394 5.83 8.82 24.82
CA LYS A 394 4.45 8.95 24.34
C LYS A 394 4.36 9.90 23.15
N THR A 395 3.39 9.69 22.26
CA THR A 395 3.14 10.53 21.07
C THR A 395 2.99 12.01 21.42
N LEU A 396 2.37 12.32 22.57
CA LEU A 396 2.17 13.70 23.03
C LEU A 396 3.49 14.46 23.20
N HIS A 397 4.57 13.78 23.58
CA HIS A 397 5.89 14.39 23.78
C HIS A 397 6.45 15.02 22.49
N PHE A 398 6.02 14.54 21.32
CA PHE A 398 6.48 15.04 20.02
C PHE A 398 5.46 15.94 19.33
N LYS A 399 4.24 16.11 19.88
CA LYS A 399 3.17 16.85 19.21
C LYS A 399 3.59 18.28 18.83
N LYS A 400 4.28 18.98 19.74
CA LYS A 400 4.76 20.33 19.47
C LYS A 400 5.96 20.33 18.53
N LEU A 401 6.94 19.44 18.74
CA LEU A 401 8.10 19.30 17.85
C LEU A 401 7.68 19.01 16.40
N ALA A 402 6.70 18.13 16.21
CA ALA A 402 6.15 17.78 14.90
C ALA A 402 5.50 18.98 14.17
N SER A 403 5.02 19.98 14.91
CA SER A 403 4.45 21.20 14.30
C SER A 403 5.49 22.19 13.79
N TYR A 404 6.77 22.02 14.17
CA TYR A 404 7.85 22.89 13.72
C TYR A 404 8.40 22.47 12.36
N LYS A 405 8.94 23.44 11.61
CA LYS A 405 9.78 23.20 10.42
C LYS A 405 11.12 22.57 10.84
N ASN A 406 11.78 21.86 9.93
CA ASN A 406 13.04 21.13 10.20
C ASN A 406 14.11 22.00 10.88
N ARG A 407 14.36 23.22 10.38
CA ARG A 407 15.30 24.17 11.01
C ARG A 407 15.05 24.37 12.51
N LYS A 408 13.79 24.56 12.92
CA LYS A 408 13.45 24.77 14.34
C LYS A 408 13.46 23.46 15.13
N ARG A 409 13.12 22.32 14.50
CA ARG A 409 13.31 20.99 15.13
C ARG A 409 14.78 20.75 15.46
N LEU A 410 15.67 21.04 14.51
CA LEU A 410 17.11 20.89 14.67
C LEU A 410 17.64 21.75 15.83
N GLU A 411 17.24 23.02 15.88
CA GLU A 411 17.62 23.95 16.95
C GLU A 411 17.20 23.42 18.34
N VAL A 412 15.93 23.01 18.47
CA VAL A 412 15.37 22.48 19.71
C VAL A 412 16.08 21.21 20.15
N LEU A 413 16.27 20.24 19.24
CA LEU A 413 16.93 18.98 19.56
C LEU A 413 18.41 19.19 19.90
N THR A 414 19.08 20.11 19.22
CA THR A 414 20.48 20.45 19.52
C THR A 414 20.61 21.08 20.90
N HIS A 415 19.68 21.98 21.26
CA HIS A 415 19.63 22.56 22.59
C HIS A 415 19.38 21.49 23.67
N LEU A 416 18.36 20.65 23.48
CA LEU A 416 18.03 19.53 24.36
C LEU A 416 19.20 18.57 24.57
N LEU A 417 19.95 18.22 23.51
CA LEU A 417 21.09 17.33 23.61
C LEU A 417 22.29 17.97 24.34
N LYS A 418 22.43 19.30 24.25
CA LYS A 418 23.46 20.06 24.97
C LYS A 418 23.17 20.15 26.46
N THR A 419 21.93 20.51 26.84
CA THR A 419 21.51 20.66 28.24
C THR A 419 21.23 19.32 28.91
N LYS A 420 20.82 18.31 28.12
CA LYS A 420 20.28 17.03 28.56
C LYS A 420 19.11 17.20 29.53
N ASP A 421 18.31 18.25 29.35
CA ASP A 421 17.14 18.55 30.18
C ASP A 421 15.85 18.42 29.37
N TRP A 422 14.99 17.48 29.74
CA TRP A 422 13.72 17.25 29.07
C TRP A 422 12.77 18.44 29.13
N LYS A 423 12.96 19.39 30.06
CA LYS A 423 12.20 20.64 30.06
C LYS A 423 12.38 21.45 28.78
N ASP A 424 13.48 21.26 28.07
CA ASP A 424 13.75 21.91 26.78
C ASP A 424 13.01 21.23 25.61
N MET A 425 12.43 20.06 25.86
CA MET A 425 11.54 19.42 24.90
C MET A 425 10.20 20.19 24.88
N PRO A 426 9.77 20.70 23.71
CA PRO A 426 8.66 21.61 23.63
C PRO A 426 7.36 20.89 24.03
N SER A 427 6.68 21.42 25.05
CA SER A 427 5.45 20.83 25.57
C SER A 427 4.22 21.46 24.94
N SER A 428 3.15 20.68 24.75
CA SER A 428 1.87 21.22 24.26
C SER A 428 1.19 22.18 25.24
N SER A 429 1.61 22.18 26.52
CA SER A 429 1.11 23.05 27.59
C SER A 429 1.61 24.50 27.51
N GLU A 430 2.68 24.79 26.78
CA GLU A 430 3.26 26.14 26.70
C GLU A 430 2.36 27.15 25.99
N ARG A 431 1.48 26.71 25.07
CA ARG A 431 0.48 27.62 24.45
C ARG A 431 -0.46 28.22 25.48
N LYS A 432 -0.94 27.41 26.45
CA LYS A 432 -1.85 27.92 27.48
C LYS A 432 -1.20 29.01 28.33
N LYS A 433 0.10 28.92 28.65
CA LYS A 433 0.76 29.96 29.45
C LYS A 433 1.00 31.26 28.70
N LYS A 434 1.21 31.23 27.39
CA LYS A 434 1.39 32.48 26.61
C LYS A 434 0.05 33.19 26.39
N ASP A 435 -0.99 32.43 26.06
CA ASP A 435 -2.34 32.97 25.83
C ASP A 435 -3.01 33.42 27.16
N LEU A 436 -2.70 32.78 28.30
CA LEU A 436 -3.15 33.24 29.64
C LEU A 436 -2.40 34.46 30.17
N VAL A 437 -1.18 34.72 29.70
CA VAL A 437 -0.42 35.93 30.10
C VAL A 437 -0.83 37.12 29.25
N GLU A 438 -1.28 36.92 28.00
CA GLU A 438 -1.89 37.98 27.17
C GLU A 438 -3.36 38.27 27.52
N ALA A 439 -4.10 37.32 28.09
CA ALA A 439 -5.50 37.51 28.50
C ALA A 439 -5.69 38.05 29.94
N HIS A 440 -4.61 38.37 30.65
CA HIS A 440 -4.68 38.86 32.04
C HIS A 440 -4.65 40.39 32.17
N CYS A 441 -4.80 41.12 31.06
CA CYS A 441 -5.22 42.51 31.04
C CYS A 441 -6.65 42.56 30.51
N ASP A 442 -7.57 43.03 31.36
CA ASP A 442 -9.00 43.22 31.10
C ASP A 442 -9.83 41.94 30.93
N VAL A 443 -10.56 41.55 31.98
CA VAL A 443 -12.05 41.49 32.02
C VAL A 443 -12.45 40.95 33.40
N HIS A 444 -13.17 41.77 34.18
CA HIS A 444 -13.99 41.28 35.29
C HIS A 444 -15.23 40.56 34.71
N VAL A 445 -15.23 39.23 34.68
CA VAL A 445 -16.43 38.43 34.38
C VAL A 445 -17.09 38.01 35.69
N SER A 446 -18.40 38.22 35.76
CA SER A 446 -19.23 37.93 36.94
C SER A 446 -19.34 36.43 37.23
N ASN A 447 -19.38 36.08 38.52
CA ASN A 447 -19.39 34.69 39.02
C ASN A 447 -20.67 33.89 38.71
N ASN A 448 -21.64 34.41 37.94
CA ASN A 448 -22.92 33.72 37.71
C ASN A 448 -22.88 32.73 36.52
N ASP A 449 -22.01 32.93 35.52
CA ASP A 449 -21.99 32.10 34.30
C ASP A 449 -21.31 30.72 34.50
N ALA A 450 -20.46 30.60 35.52
CA ALA A 450 -19.76 29.35 35.82
C ALA A 450 -20.68 28.26 36.41
N SER A 451 -21.82 28.63 37.01
CA SER A 451 -22.74 27.65 37.60
C SER A 451 -23.63 26.98 36.55
N THR A 452 -24.08 27.75 35.55
CA THR A 452 -24.92 27.27 34.44
C THR A 452 -24.13 26.31 33.55
N PHE A 453 -22.89 26.68 33.21
CA PHE A 453 -22.00 25.84 32.40
C PHE A 453 -21.64 24.50 33.07
N ASN A 454 -21.44 24.51 34.41
CA ASN A 454 -21.18 23.27 35.15
C ASN A 454 -22.41 22.35 35.24
N ASN A 455 -23.62 22.89 35.18
CA ASN A 455 -24.84 22.08 35.15
C ASN A 455 -25.08 21.47 33.77
N GLU A 456 -24.83 22.22 32.68
CA GLU A 456 -24.89 21.70 31.31
C GLU A 456 -23.89 20.55 31.09
N ILE A 457 -22.64 20.71 31.57
CA ILE A 457 -21.63 19.65 31.50
C ILE A 457 -22.06 18.40 32.30
N LYS A 458 -22.74 18.58 33.44
CA LYS A 458 -23.23 17.44 34.24
C LYS A 458 -24.37 16.71 33.55
N GLU A 459 -25.28 17.43 32.90
CA GLU A 459 -26.36 16.82 32.12
C GLU A 459 -25.83 16.08 30.90
N GLU A 460 -24.89 16.69 30.17
CA GLU A 460 -24.28 16.08 28.98
C GLU A 460 -23.51 14.81 29.35
N ASN A 461 -22.74 14.82 30.45
CA ASN A 461 -22.08 13.63 30.96
C ASN A 461 -23.06 12.54 31.41
N SER A 462 -24.21 12.91 31.97
CA SER A 462 -25.25 11.96 32.38
C SER A 462 -25.97 11.35 31.18
N SER A 463 -26.12 12.12 30.10
CA SER A 463 -26.64 11.65 28.81
C SER A 463 -25.67 10.67 28.14
N LEU A 464 -24.38 10.99 28.11
CA LEU A 464 -23.33 10.12 27.56
C LEU A 464 -23.21 8.79 28.31
N LYS A 465 -23.30 8.80 29.65
CA LYS A 465 -23.31 7.56 30.45
C LYS A 465 -24.50 6.66 30.12
N ARG A 466 -25.69 7.23 29.89
CA ARG A 466 -26.88 6.46 29.46
C ARG A 466 -26.67 5.83 28.08
N LYS A 467 -26.14 6.58 27.11
CA LYS A 467 -25.83 6.04 25.78
C LYS A 467 -24.79 4.92 25.82
N LEU A 468 -23.74 5.07 26.63
CA LEU A 468 -22.71 4.04 26.80
C LEU A 468 -23.29 2.75 27.39
N LEU A 469 -24.19 2.87 28.38
CA LEU A 469 -24.86 1.71 29.00
C LEU A 469 -25.76 0.99 27.99
N GLU A 470 -26.46 1.74 27.13
CA GLU A 470 -27.33 1.14 26.11
C GLU A 470 -26.53 0.42 25.03
N MET A 471 -25.43 1.01 24.54
CA MET A 471 -24.52 0.34 23.62
C MET A 471 -23.93 -0.95 24.20
N SER A 472 -23.60 -0.96 25.50
CA SER A 472 -23.11 -2.14 26.20
C SER A 472 -24.15 -3.28 26.20
N LYS A 473 -25.43 -2.96 26.43
CA LYS A 473 -26.52 -3.94 26.35
C LYS A 473 -26.70 -4.49 24.93
N GLN A 474 -26.62 -3.64 23.91
CA GLN A 474 -26.71 -4.06 22.51
C GLN A 474 -25.55 -4.97 22.12
N PHE A 475 -24.34 -4.68 22.61
CA PHE A 475 -23.17 -5.54 22.39
C PHE A 475 -23.35 -6.92 23.02
N GLU A 476 -23.80 -7.00 24.28
CA GLU A 476 -24.07 -8.29 24.94
C GLU A 476 -25.20 -9.08 24.27
N ALA A 477 -26.24 -8.41 23.76
CA ALA A 477 -27.29 -9.06 22.98
C ALA A 477 -26.74 -9.65 21.67
N THR A 478 -25.89 -8.89 20.96
CA THR A 478 -25.24 -9.34 19.72
C THR A 478 -24.31 -10.53 19.98
N LYS A 479 -23.53 -10.49 21.06
CA LYS A 479 -22.65 -11.58 21.47
C LYS A 479 -23.43 -12.88 21.70
N ARG A 480 -24.55 -12.81 22.44
CA ARG A 480 -25.42 -13.98 22.64
C ARG A 480 -25.97 -14.54 21.33
N HIS A 481 -26.31 -13.67 20.37
CA HIS A 481 -26.78 -14.11 19.07
C HIS A 481 -25.68 -14.85 18.29
N CYS A 482 -24.44 -14.34 18.31
CA CYS A 482 -23.28 -15.02 17.72
C CYS A 482 -22.99 -16.37 18.40
N ASP A 483 -23.10 -16.46 19.72
CA ASP A 483 -22.90 -17.70 20.46
C ASP A 483 -23.95 -18.77 20.06
N VAL A 484 -25.20 -18.37 19.84
CA VAL A 484 -26.26 -19.26 19.33
C VAL A 484 -25.96 -19.73 17.90
N MET A 485 -25.57 -18.81 17.00
CA MET A 485 -25.21 -19.17 15.63
C MET A 485 -24.03 -20.16 15.57
N LYS A 486 -23.06 -20.00 16.47
CA LYS A 486 -21.90 -20.91 16.54
C LYS A 486 -22.33 -22.35 16.88
N VAL A 487 -23.25 -22.52 17.83
CA VAL A 487 -23.81 -23.84 18.18
C VAL A 487 -24.51 -24.46 16.98
N THR A 488 -25.30 -23.68 16.22
CA THR A 488 -25.98 -24.17 15.01
C THR A 488 -25.00 -24.60 13.92
N VAL A 489 -23.91 -23.86 13.72
CA VAL A 489 -22.86 -24.23 12.74
C VAL A 489 -22.14 -25.51 13.17
N ASP A 490 -21.84 -25.67 14.46
CA ASP A 490 -21.18 -26.87 14.99
C ASP A 490 -22.10 -28.12 14.89
N GLU A 491 -23.42 -27.96 15.05
CA GLU A 491 -24.42 -29.00 14.80
C GLU A 491 -24.50 -29.38 13.32
N GLN A 492 -24.56 -28.41 12.41
CA GLN A 492 -24.56 -28.64 10.96
C GLN A 492 -23.26 -29.32 10.48
N ALA A 493 -22.10 -28.91 11.01
CA ALA A 493 -20.82 -29.54 10.69
C ALA A 493 -20.79 -31.01 11.12
N SER A 494 -21.37 -31.32 12.28
CA SER A 494 -21.47 -32.68 12.80
C SER A 494 -22.42 -33.57 11.96
N GLU A 495 -23.50 -32.99 11.43
CA GLU A 495 -24.42 -33.66 10.49
C GLU A 495 -23.75 -33.95 9.14
N ILE A 496 -22.96 -33.02 8.61
CA ILE A 496 -22.17 -33.22 7.38
C ILE A 496 -21.17 -34.36 7.55
N ILE A 497 -20.42 -34.39 8.66
CA ILE A 497 -19.45 -35.46 8.94
C ILE A 497 -20.15 -36.83 9.01
N LEU A 498 -21.36 -36.89 9.58
CA LEU A 498 -22.13 -38.13 9.65
C LEU A 498 -22.56 -38.61 8.26
N LEU A 499 -23.02 -37.69 7.40
CA LEU A 499 -23.41 -37.99 6.02
C LEU A 499 -22.22 -38.46 5.17
N GLU A 500 -21.05 -37.83 5.31
CA GLU A 500 -19.82 -38.27 4.63
C GLU A 500 -19.44 -39.69 5.03
N LYS A 501 -19.53 -40.01 6.34
CA LYS A 501 -19.27 -41.36 6.83
C LYS A 501 -20.24 -42.39 6.24
N GLN A 502 -21.54 -42.10 6.23
CA GLN A 502 -22.54 -42.99 5.63
C GLN A 502 -22.30 -43.21 4.14
N THR A 503 -21.89 -42.16 3.42
CA THR A 503 -21.57 -42.23 1.99
C THR A 503 -20.34 -43.11 1.74
N ASN A 504 -19.30 -42.96 2.56
CA ASN A 504 -18.11 -43.81 2.48
C ASN A 504 -18.40 -45.28 2.81
N ASP A 505 -19.21 -45.55 3.83
CA ASP A 505 -19.61 -46.91 4.20
C ASP A 505 -20.43 -47.58 3.06
N GLN A 506 -21.31 -46.81 2.39
CA GLN A 506 -22.05 -47.29 1.21
C GLN A 506 -21.14 -47.54 0.00
N ALA A 507 -20.17 -46.65 -0.24
CA ALA A 507 -19.19 -46.83 -1.31
C ALA A 507 -18.33 -48.08 -1.07
N GLU A 508 -17.88 -48.32 0.17
CA GLU A 508 -17.11 -49.52 0.52
C GLU A 508 -17.95 -50.80 0.35
N PHE A 509 -19.23 -50.77 0.71
CA PHE A 509 -20.15 -51.89 0.49
C PHE A 509 -20.31 -52.21 -1.00
N LEU A 510 -20.47 -51.20 -1.86
CA LEU A 510 -20.57 -51.39 -3.31
C LEU A 510 -19.28 -51.97 -3.91
N VAL A 511 -18.11 -51.48 -3.48
CA VAL A 511 -16.81 -52.01 -3.94
C VAL A 511 -16.64 -53.48 -3.56
N ARG A 512 -17.08 -53.88 -2.35
CA ARG A 512 -17.05 -55.28 -1.90
C ARG A 512 -18.06 -56.19 -2.60
N GLY A 513 -19.15 -55.65 -3.14
CA GLY A 513 -20.13 -56.42 -3.92
C GLY A 513 -19.74 -56.63 -5.37
N ILE A 514 -18.85 -55.78 -5.91
CA ILE A 514 -18.33 -55.87 -7.29
C ILE A 514 -17.10 -56.78 -7.38
N SER A 515 -16.27 -56.81 -6.32
CA SER A 515 -15.13 -57.74 -6.19
C SER A 515 -15.57 -59.14 -5.79
#